data_AF-K1T4P9-F1
#
_entry.id   AF-K1T4P9-F1
#
_cell.length_a   1.000
_cell.length_b   1.000
_cell.length_c   1.000
_cell.angle_alpha   90.00
_cell.angle_beta   90.00
_cell.angle_gamma   90.00
#
_symmetry.space_group_name_H-M   'P 1'
#
loop_
_entity.id
_entity.type
_entity.pdbx_description
1 polymer ?
#
loop_
_entity_poly.entity_id
_entity_poly.type
_entity_poly.pdbx_seq_one_letter_code
_entity_poly.pdbx_strand_id
1 'polypeptide(L)'
;MVGTGVGASYGILIKTGEALQQAKEIDTVVLDKTGTITSGKLKVEEAGGYQSDFPMDAMMQIAAALEKKSEHPLAEAVVEWAEQFGLAIPEIVDFKATFGRGVEGTLAAEFRAVESVKNDGPTAVFYAGKQNDTTDGSGKTTEQSQMARNTVSGASSVIIPAGTKFYVGNLAFLQENHITLPEEATEGLNRMADEGMTPLL
;
A
#
# COMPACT_ATOMS: atom_id res chain seq x y z
N MET A 1 42.49 24.35 -9.72
CA MET A 1 41.15 23.93 -9.24
C MET A 1 40.38 23.30 -10.42
N VAL A 2 40.83 22.13 -10.89
CA VAL A 2 40.22 21.43 -12.04
C VAL A 2 39.32 20.27 -11.58
N GLY A 3 39.71 19.57 -10.51
CA GLY A 3 38.97 18.42 -9.98
C GLY A 3 37.54 18.71 -9.54
N THR A 4 37.25 19.91 -9.01
CA THR A 4 35.89 20.31 -8.64
C THR A 4 34.99 20.56 -9.86
N GLY A 5 35.56 21.11 -10.95
CA GLY A 5 34.83 21.32 -12.21
C GLY A 5 34.54 20.01 -12.95
N VAL A 6 35.46 19.04 -12.89
CA VAL A 6 35.22 17.69 -13.38
C VAL A 6 34.10 17.02 -12.58
N GLY A 7 34.13 17.08 -11.24
CA GLY A 7 33.07 16.55 -10.38
C GLY A 7 31.68 17.10 -10.70
N ALA A 8 31.58 18.42 -10.92
CA ALA A 8 30.31 19.06 -11.29
C ALA A 8 29.76 18.56 -12.64
N SER A 9 30.63 18.20 -13.59
CA SER A 9 30.23 17.60 -14.87
C SER A 9 29.63 16.20 -14.72
N TYR A 10 29.88 15.54 -13.58
CA TYR A 10 29.27 14.27 -13.18
C TYR A 10 28.15 14.43 -12.14
N GLY A 11 27.68 15.67 -11.89
CA GLY A 11 26.61 15.94 -10.91
C GLY A 11 27.08 15.89 -9.44
N ILE A 12 28.38 15.87 -9.19
CA ILE A 12 28.95 15.83 -7.83
C ILE A 12 29.42 17.23 -7.43
N LEU A 13 28.73 17.83 -6.47
CA LEU A 13 29.09 19.15 -5.94
C LEU A 13 30.05 19.02 -4.76
N ILE A 14 31.34 19.32 -5.00
CA ILE A 14 32.38 19.28 -3.97
C ILE A 14 32.58 20.69 -3.39
N LYS A 15 32.20 20.88 -2.13
CA LYS A 15 32.18 22.21 -1.48
C LYS A 15 33.56 22.83 -1.24
N THR A 16 34.59 22.01 -0.96
CA THR A 16 35.94 22.49 -0.61
C THR A 16 37.03 21.61 -1.22
N GLY A 17 38.22 22.17 -1.43
CA GLY A 17 39.39 21.39 -1.88
C GLY A 17 39.83 20.34 -0.86
N GLU A 18 39.65 20.61 0.43
CA GLU A 18 39.93 19.67 1.51
C GLU A 18 39.05 18.43 1.44
N ALA A 19 37.75 18.59 1.14
CA ALA A 19 36.83 17.47 0.96
C ALA A 19 37.25 16.54 -0.19
N LEU A 20 37.76 17.10 -1.30
CA LEU A 20 38.29 16.32 -2.43
C LEU A 20 39.53 15.51 -2.01
N GLN A 21 40.36 16.08 -1.14
CA GLN A 21 41.62 15.47 -0.72
C GLN A 21 41.39 14.39 0.34
N GLN A 22 40.46 14.63 1.28
CA GLN A 22 40.01 13.64 2.25
C GLN A 22 39.31 12.45 1.58
N ALA A 23 38.53 12.69 0.52
CA ALA A 23 37.82 11.64 -0.21
C ALA A 23 38.74 10.52 -0.74
N LYS A 24 40.01 10.83 -1.01
CA LYS A 24 41.02 9.84 -1.45
C LYS A 24 41.34 8.81 -0.37
N GLU A 25 41.27 9.21 0.90
CA GLU A 25 41.68 8.38 2.04
C GLU A 25 40.49 7.64 2.68
N ILE A 26 39.27 7.81 2.17
CA ILE A 26 38.07 7.12 2.66
C ILE A 26 38.12 5.64 2.25
N ASP A 27 38.03 4.74 3.23
CA ASP A 27 37.89 3.28 3.01
C ASP A 27 36.48 2.74 3.31
N THR A 28 35.67 3.50 4.04
CA THR A 28 34.36 3.08 4.54
C THR A 28 33.34 4.16 4.25
N VAL A 29 32.20 3.77 3.65
CA VAL A 29 31.07 4.66 3.39
C VAL A 29 29.86 4.13 4.14
N VAL A 30 29.30 4.97 5.01
CA VAL A 30 28.01 4.71 5.67
C VAL A 30 26.97 5.55 4.95
N LEU A 31 25.96 4.88 4.41
CA LEU A 31 24.88 5.52 3.68
C LEU A 31 23.64 5.59 4.57
N ASP A 32 22.96 6.72 4.56
CA ASP A 32 21.59 6.79 5.05
C ASP A 32 20.67 5.98 4.11
N LYS A 33 19.61 5.38 4.63
CA LYS A 33 18.68 4.61 3.80
C LYS A 33 17.69 5.54 3.12
N THR A 34 16.96 6.32 3.91
CA THR A 34 15.78 7.06 3.47
C THR A 34 16.19 8.33 2.74
N GLY A 35 15.80 8.46 1.46
CA GLY A 35 16.14 9.63 0.64
C GLY A 35 17.58 9.64 0.09
N THR A 36 18.39 8.63 0.44
CA THR A 36 19.74 8.42 -0.14
C THR A 36 19.78 7.13 -0.96
N ILE A 37 19.53 5.97 -0.34
CA ILE A 37 19.41 4.69 -1.07
C ILE A 37 18.02 4.55 -1.68
N THR A 38 16.98 4.96 -0.94
CA THR A 38 15.59 4.94 -1.41
C THR A 38 15.13 6.34 -1.84
N SER A 39 14.05 6.40 -2.63
CA SER A 39 13.46 7.66 -3.10
C SER A 39 12.90 8.56 -1.98
N GLY A 40 12.77 8.03 -0.76
CA GLY A 40 12.09 8.71 0.35
C GLY A 40 10.57 8.83 0.18
N LYS A 41 10.00 8.27 -0.88
CA LYS A 41 8.54 8.23 -1.13
C LYS A 41 8.00 6.84 -0.85
N LEU A 42 6.92 6.76 -0.09
CA LEU A 42 6.21 5.50 0.15
C LEU A 42 5.36 5.14 -1.06
N LYS A 43 5.21 3.83 -1.30
CA LYS A 43 4.34 3.29 -2.34
C LYS A 43 3.62 2.07 -1.78
N VAL A 44 2.41 1.86 -2.25
CA VAL A 44 1.66 0.62 -2.00
C VAL A 44 2.26 -0.47 -2.88
N GLU A 45 2.90 -1.45 -2.26
CA GLU A 45 3.47 -2.63 -2.95
C GLU A 45 2.40 -3.72 -3.14
N GLU A 46 1.54 -3.89 -2.14
CA GLU A 46 0.56 -4.96 -2.08
C GLU A 46 -0.74 -4.46 -1.44
N ALA A 47 -1.87 -4.95 -1.92
CA ALA A 47 -3.17 -4.72 -1.31
C ALA A 47 -4.07 -5.95 -1.48
N GLY A 48 -4.78 -6.30 -0.42
CA GLY A 48 -5.57 -7.53 -0.34
C GLY A 48 -6.74 -7.37 0.61
N GLY A 49 -7.73 -8.25 0.47
CA GLY A 49 -8.96 -8.22 1.26
C GLY A 49 -9.24 -9.58 1.90
N TYR A 50 -9.76 -9.57 3.13
CA TYR A 50 -10.18 -10.78 3.83
C TYR A 50 -11.67 -11.09 3.65
N GLN A 51 -12.44 -10.16 3.08
CA GLN A 51 -13.83 -10.38 2.70
C GLN A 51 -13.89 -10.76 1.22
N SER A 52 -14.31 -12.00 0.93
CA SER A 52 -14.38 -12.51 -0.45
C SER A 52 -15.45 -11.81 -1.30
N ASP A 53 -16.48 -11.27 -0.68
CA ASP A 53 -17.60 -10.55 -1.30
C ASP A 53 -17.33 -9.04 -1.43
N PHE A 54 -16.17 -8.56 -0.97
CA PHE A 54 -15.77 -7.17 -1.08
C PHE A 54 -14.60 -7.00 -2.06
N PRO A 55 -14.82 -6.38 -3.23
CA PRO A 55 -13.78 -6.18 -4.23
C PRO A 55 -12.63 -5.34 -3.67
N MET A 56 -11.40 -5.71 -4.03
CA MET A 56 -10.21 -4.97 -3.61
C MET A 56 -10.22 -3.53 -4.15
N ASP A 57 -10.67 -3.32 -5.39
CA ASP A 57 -10.86 -1.98 -5.96
C ASP A 57 -11.83 -1.15 -5.12
N ALA A 58 -12.93 -1.73 -4.64
CA ALA A 58 -13.89 -1.06 -3.76
C ALA A 58 -13.23 -0.64 -2.44
N MET A 59 -12.43 -1.53 -1.85
CA MET A 59 -11.66 -1.26 -0.63
C MET A 59 -10.68 -0.11 -0.85
N MET A 60 -9.92 -0.13 -1.94
CA MET A 60 -8.96 0.91 -2.25
C MET A 60 -9.61 2.25 -2.58
N GLN A 61 -10.77 2.26 -3.25
CA GLN A 61 -11.56 3.47 -3.49
C GLN A 61 -11.94 4.15 -2.17
N ILE A 62 -12.42 3.37 -1.20
CA ILE A 62 -12.84 3.88 0.11
C ILE A 62 -11.64 4.29 0.95
N ALA A 63 -10.58 3.48 0.98
CA ALA A 63 -9.35 3.80 1.70
C ALA A 63 -8.75 5.12 1.19
N ALA A 64 -8.64 5.29 -0.13
CA ALA A 64 -8.19 6.54 -0.74
C ALA A 64 -9.12 7.72 -0.41
N ALA A 65 -10.44 7.50 -0.32
CA ALA A 65 -11.39 8.55 0.04
C ALA A 65 -11.22 9.03 1.49
N LEU A 66 -10.96 8.11 2.43
CA LEU A 66 -10.65 8.46 3.81
C LEU A 66 -9.28 9.14 3.92
N GLU A 67 -8.26 8.58 3.25
CA GLU A 67 -6.88 9.06 3.32
C GLU A 67 -6.64 10.37 2.58
N LYS A 68 -7.50 10.76 1.63
CA LYS A 68 -7.41 12.05 0.92
C LYS A 68 -7.41 13.28 1.84
N LYS A 69 -7.96 13.16 3.05
CA LYS A 69 -7.98 14.24 4.07
C LYS A 69 -6.86 14.13 5.11
N SER A 70 -6.00 13.11 5.00
CA SER A 70 -4.88 12.83 5.90
C SER A 70 -3.58 13.39 5.30
N GLU A 71 -2.72 13.98 6.12
CA GLU A 71 -1.40 14.50 5.72
C GLU A 71 -0.28 13.46 5.92
N HIS A 72 -0.63 12.22 6.26
CA HIS A 72 0.35 11.19 6.54
C HIS A 72 1.02 10.67 5.24
N PRO A 73 2.34 10.41 5.19
CA PRO A 73 2.98 9.89 3.97
C PRO A 73 2.41 8.55 3.47
N LEU A 74 1.83 7.72 4.36
CA LEU A 74 1.09 6.51 3.95
C LEU A 74 -0.22 6.84 3.24
N ALA A 75 -0.90 7.90 3.67
CA ALA A 75 -2.14 8.38 3.06
C ALA A 75 -1.89 8.82 1.61
N GLU A 76 -0.81 9.59 1.40
CA GLU A 76 -0.36 10.00 0.08
C GLU A 76 -0.11 8.79 -0.82
N ALA A 77 0.57 7.75 -0.33
CA ALA A 77 0.82 6.52 -1.09
C ALA A 77 -0.47 5.78 -1.51
N VAL A 78 -1.49 5.73 -0.64
CA VAL A 78 -2.78 5.10 -0.94
C VAL A 78 -3.56 5.91 -1.99
N VAL A 79 -3.56 7.24 -1.85
CA VAL A 79 -4.23 8.13 -2.81
C VAL A 79 -3.53 8.09 -4.18
N GLU A 80 -2.19 8.17 -4.22
CA GLU A 80 -1.41 8.01 -5.44
C GLU A 80 -1.68 6.68 -6.13
N TRP A 81 -1.81 5.59 -5.36
CA TRP A 81 -2.16 4.28 -5.90
C TRP A 81 -3.56 4.32 -6.56
N ALA A 82 -4.58 4.82 -5.86
CA ALA A 82 -5.92 4.91 -6.43
C ALA A 82 -5.97 5.77 -7.71
N GLU A 83 -5.25 6.89 -7.74
CA GLU A 83 -5.13 7.76 -8.91
C GLU A 83 -4.40 7.07 -10.08
N GLN A 84 -3.31 6.33 -9.80
CA GLN A 84 -2.55 5.58 -10.80
C GLN A 84 -3.40 4.52 -11.51
N PHE A 85 -4.30 3.86 -10.78
CA PHE A 85 -5.23 2.86 -11.31
C PHE A 85 -6.56 3.45 -11.81
N GLY A 86 -6.69 4.79 -11.81
CA GLY A 86 -7.88 5.48 -12.30
C GLY A 86 -9.14 5.16 -11.49
N LEU A 87 -8.99 4.84 -10.22
CA LEU A 87 -10.11 4.48 -9.35
C LEU A 87 -10.94 5.73 -9.01
N ALA A 88 -12.26 5.60 -9.13
CA ALA A 88 -13.18 6.65 -8.67
C ALA A 88 -13.14 6.76 -7.14
N ILE A 89 -12.71 7.91 -6.63
CA ILE A 89 -12.64 8.17 -5.18
C ILE A 89 -13.97 8.80 -4.72
N PRO A 90 -14.79 8.11 -3.89
CA PRO A 90 -16.03 8.67 -3.37
C PRO A 90 -15.79 9.84 -2.42
N GLU A 91 -16.85 10.61 -2.16
CA GLU A 91 -16.81 11.68 -1.16
C GLU A 91 -17.10 11.14 0.25
N ILE A 92 -16.25 11.54 1.21
CA ILE A 92 -16.37 11.21 2.63
C ILE A 92 -16.70 12.47 3.44
N VAL A 93 -17.76 12.40 4.24
CA VAL A 93 -18.17 13.40 5.25
C VAL A 93 -17.82 12.92 6.67
N ASP A 94 -17.95 13.82 7.66
CA ASP A 94 -17.67 13.53 9.07
C ASP A 94 -16.28 12.95 9.34
N PHE A 95 -15.28 13.38 8.56
CA PHE A 95 -13.90 12.93 8.69
C PHE A 95 -13.33 13.29 10.06
N LYS A 96 -12.69 12.32 10.72
CA LYS A 96 -11.97 12.51 11.96
C LYS A 96 -10.67 11.73 11.95
N ALA A 97 -9.57 12.41 12.28
CA ALA A 97 -8.26 11.80 12.48
C ALA A 97 -7.99 11.65 13.98
N THR A 98 -7.55 10.45 14.38
CA THR A 98 -7.02 10.17 15.72
C THR A 98 -5.51 10.01 15.61
N PHE A 99 -4.77 10.99 16.14
CA PHE A 99 -3.31 11.05 16.01
C PHE A 99 -2.64 9.76 16.51
N GLY A 100 -1.71 9.24 15.70
CA GLY A 100 -0.98 8.01 16.00
C GLY A 100 -1.82 6.73 15.95
N ARG A 101 -3.06 6.79 15.45
CA ARG A 101 -4.00 5.66 15.45
C ARG A 101 -4.63 5.38 14.11
N GLY A 102 -5.35 6.35 13.54
CA GLY A 102 -6.11 6.14 12.31
C GLY A 102 -7.08 7.26 12.00
N VAL A 103 -7.84 7.09 10.93
CA VAL A 103 -8.85 7.99 10.43
C VAL A 103 -10.20 7.28 10.31
N GLU A 104 -11.28 8.02 10.48
CA GLU A 104 -12.65 7.54 10.26
C GLU A 104 -13.43 8.55 9.43
N GLY A 105 -14.46 8.07 8.74
CA GLY A 105 -15.34 8.93 7.96
C GLY A 105 -16.55 8.18 7.41
N THR A 106 -17.52 8.93 6.91
CA THR A 106 -18.82 8.42 6.45
C THR A 106 -19.00 8.70 4.96
N LEU A 107 -19.51 7.73 4.20
CA LEU A 107 -19.86 7.96 2.79
C LEU A 107 -20.98 9.01 2.65
N ALA A 108 -20.73 10.04 1.86
CA ALA A 108 -21.68 11.13 1.62
C ALA A 108 -22.92 10.68 0.84
N ALA A 109 -22.73 9.77 -0.11
CA ALA A 109 -23.76 9.27 -1.01
C ALA A 109 -23.60 7.77 -1.25
N GLU A 110 -24.63 7.15 -1.80
CA GLU A 110 -24.56 5.76 -2.26
C GLU A 110 -23.44 5.65 -3.31
N PHE A 111 -22.54 4.71 -3.08
CA PHE A 111 -21.39 4.50 -3.95
C PHE A 111 -21.46 3.11 -4.57
N ARG A 112 -21.37 3.08 -5.90
CA ARG A 112 -21.20 1.84 -6.63
C ARG A 112 -19.73 1.69 -6.96
N ALA A 113 -19.08 0.75 -6.28
CA ALA A 113 -17.72 0.39 -6.63
C ALA A 113 -17.73 -0.34 -7.98
N VAL A 114 -16.90 0.14 -8.90
CA VAL A 114 -16.72 -0.43 -10.23
C VAL A 114 -15.25 -0.81 -10.36
N GLU A 115 -14.98 -2.03 -10.80
CA GLU A 115 -13.62 -2.48 -11.11
C GLU A 115 -13.03 -1.60 -12.23
N SER A 116 -11.81 -1.12 -12.03
CA SER A 116 -11.09 -0.38 -13.07
C SER A 116 -10.28 -1.33 -13.94
N VAL A 117 -10.07 -0.93 -15.20
CA VAL A 117 -9.20 -1.66 -16.13
C VAL A 117 -7.77 -1.52 -15.61
N LYS A 118 -7.25 -2.60 -15.03
CA LYS A 118 -5.89 -2.66 -14.48
C LYS A 118 -4.88 -2.25 -15.56
N ASN A 119 -4.17 -1.15 -15.33
CA ASN A 119 -2.90 -0.89 -16.00
C ASN A 119 -1.85 -1.84 -15.41
N ASP A 120 -0.94 -2.37 -16.23
CA ASP A 120 0.10 -3.38 -15.92
C ASP A 120 1.15 -2.91 -14.87
N GLY A 121 0.72 -2.53 -13.66
CA GLY A 121 1.56 -2.31 -12.50
C GLY A 121 1.75 -3.60 -11.68
N PRO A 122 2.78 -3.69 -10.83
CA PRO A 122 2.84 -4.76 -9.84
C PRO A 122 1.60 -4.66 -8.95
N THR A 123 0.74 -5.67 -9.02
CA THR A 123 -0.39 -5.81 -8.12
C THR A 123 -0.44 -7.28 -7.73
N ALA A 124 0.06 -7.58 -6.55
CA ALA A 124 -0.23 -8.85 -5.92
C ALA A 124 -1.52 -8.65 -5.12
N VAL A 125 -2.61 -9.29 -5.57
CA VAL A 125 -3.89 -9.29 -4.86
C VAL A 125 -3.96 -10.60 -4.08
N PHE A 126 -4.06 -10.50 -2.77
CA PHE A 126 -4.24 -11.66 -1.90
C PHE A 126 -5.66 -11.65 -1.32
N TYR A 127 -6.35 -12.78 -1.50
CA TYR A 127 -7.63 -13.07 -0.86
C TYR A 127 -7.41 -14.24 0.09
N ALA A 128 -7.54 -13.98 1.39
CA ALA A 128 -7.57 -15.03 2.41
C ALA A 128 -9.03 -15.22 2.85
N GLY A 129 -9.77 -15.97 2.05
CA GLY A 129 -11.14 -16.40 2.32
C GLY A 129 -11.37 -17.75 1.64
N LYS A 130 -12.13 -18.65 2.28
CA LYS A 130 -12.35 -20.05 1.85
C LYS A 130 -12.50 -20.18 0.33
N GLN A 131 -11.51 -20.79 -0.31
CA GLN A 131 -11.72 -21.47 -1.58
C GLN A 131 -12.80 -22.53 -1.34
N ASN A 132 -13.94 -22.41 -2.00
CA ASN A 132 -14.95 -23.46 -1.99
C ASN A 132 -14.35 -24.71 -2.63
N ASP A 133 -13.95 -25.64 -1.78
CA ASP A 133 -13.35 -26.90 -2.16
C ASP A 133 -14.41 -27.79 -2.82
N THR A 134 -14.40 -27.82 -4.15
CA THR A 134 -15.02 -28.89 -4.93
C THR A 134 -14.03 -29.29 -6.02
N THR A 135 -13.10 -30.20 -5.72
CA THR A 135 -13.02 -31.53 -6.35
C THR A 135 -11.84 -32.36 -5.82
N ASP A 136 -12.19 -33.54 -5.33
CA ASP A 136 -11.49 -34.83 -5.35
C ASP A 136 -9.98 -34.89 -5.66
N GLY A 137 -9.25 -35.51 -4.72
CA GLY A 137 -8.47 -36.72 -5.04
C GLY A 137 -7.02 -36.56 -5.50
N SER A 138 -6.11 -36.94 -4.60
CA SER A 138 -4.79 -37.55 -4.84
C SER A 138 -3.60 -36.65 -5.26
N GLY A 139 -2.65 -36.51 -4.33
CA GLY A 139 -1.25 -36.86 -4.57
C GLY A 139 -0.28 -35.79 -5.12
N LYS A 140 0.75 -35.52 -4.30
CA LYS A 140 2.13 -35.12 -4.62
C LYS A 140 2.47 -33.63 -4.86
N THR A 141 3.17 -33.09 -3.86
CA THR A 141 4.49 -32.42 -3.90
C THR A 141 4.78 -31.23 -4.85
N THR A 142 5.40 -30.22 -4.23
CA THR A 142 6.55 -29.40 -4.71
C THR A 142 6.25 -27.98 -5.20
N GLU A 143 7.01 -27.07 -4.58
CA GLU A 143 7.40 -25.74 -5.05
C GLU A 143 7.44 -25.57 -6.58
N GLN A 144 6.74 -24.56 -7.08
CA GLN A 144 7.07 -23.76 -8.27
C GLN A 144 6.01 -22.64 -8.33
N SER A 145 6.38 -21.39 -8.07
CA SER A 145 6.70 -20.44 -9.15
C SER A 145 5.94 -20.76 -10.43
N GLN A 146 4.72 -20.23 -10.55
CA GLN A 146 4.13 -19.97 -11.85
C GLN A 146 3.20 -18.78 -11.79
N MET A 147 3.55 -17.79 -12.61
CA MET A 147 2.68 -16.75 -13.12
C MET A 147 1.40 -17.37 -13.68
N ALA A 148 0.39 -17.56 -12.84
CA ALA A 148 -0.92 -17.97 -13.27
C ALA A 148 -1.74 -16.72 -13.57
N ARG A 149 -1.71 -16.33 -14.85
CA ARG A 149 -2.74 -15.51 -15.49
C ARG A 149 -4.10 -16.16 -15.23
N ASN A 150 -4.79 -15.73 -14.18
CA ASN A 150 -6.21 -15.91 -14.05
C ASN A 150 -6.85 -14.53 -13.95
N THR A 151 -7.17 -13.99 -15.13
CA THR A 151 -8.27 -13.05 -15.30
C THR A 151 -9.53 -13.68 -14.73
N VAL A 152 -9.81 -13.45 -13.46
CA VAL A 152 -11.15 -13.68 -12.91
C VAL A 152 -12.00 -12.50 -13.40
N SER A 153 -12.49 -12.66 -14.64
CA SER A 153 -13.58 -11.87 -15.19
C SER A 153 -14.86 -12.30 -14.46
N GLY A 154 -15.25 -11.49 -13.48
CA GLY A 154 -16.50 -11.64 -12.74
C GLY A 154 -16.77 -10.31 -12.07
N ALA A 155 -17.34 -9.37 -12.83
CA ALA A 155 -17.62 -8.00 -12.41
C ALA A 155 -18.43 -8.00 -11.11
N SER A 156 -17.73 -7.92 -9.98
CA SER A 156 -18.33 -7.91 -8.66
C SER A 156 -18.54 -6.45 -8.29
N SER A 157 -19.58 -5.81 -8.84
CA SER A 157 -19.91 -4.44 -8.41
C SER A 157 -20.62 -4.49 -7.06
N VAL A 158 -20.04 -3.86 -6.04
CA VAL A 158 -20.66 -3.71 -4.72
C VAL A 158 -21.31 -2.34 -4.61
N ILE A 159 -22.54 -2.31 -4.09
CA ILE A 159 -23.25 -1.08 -3.77
C ILE A 159 -23.12 -0.85 -2.28
N ILE A 160 -22.65 0.34 -1.91
CA ILE A 160 -22.43 0.73 -0.53
C ILE A 160 -23.37 1.88 -0.21
N PRO A 161 -24.25 1.75 0.79
CA PRO A 161 -25.24 2.76 1.09
C PRO A 161 -24.59 4.04 1.65
N ALA A 162 -25.24 5.18 1.37
CA ALA A 162 -24.90 6.45 2.01
C ALA A 162 -24.99 6.33 3.54
N GLY A 163 -24.12 7.03 4.26
CA GLY A 163 -24.09 6.95 5.73
C GLY A 163 -23.29 5.78 6.29
N THR A 164 -22.72 4.92 5.43
CA THR A 164 -21.81 3.86 5.89
C THR A 164 -20.52 4.48 6.42
N LYS A 165 -20.15 4.12 7.65
CA LYS A 165 -18.95 4.59 8.32
C LYS A 165 -17.80 3.62 8.11
N PHE A 166 -16.64 4.15 7.73
CA PHE A 166 -15.41 3.42 7.50
C PHE A 166 -14.31 3.90 8.44
N TYR A 167 -13.32 3.03 8.60
CA TYR A 167 -12.19 3.19 9.50
C TYR A 167 -10.94 2.71 8.78
N VAL A 168 -9.86 3.48 8.88
CA VAL A 168 -8.52 3.09 8.43
C VAL A 168 -7.54 3.41 9.56
N GLY A 169 -6.64 2.50 9.92
CA GLY A 169 -5.68 2.73 10.99
C GLY A 169 -4.90 1.50 11.42
N ASN A 170 -4.37 1.53 12.63
CA ASN A 170 -3.70 0.39 13.22
C ASN A 170 -4.69 -0.57 13.91
N LEU A 171 -4.21 -1.77 14.26
CA LEU A 171 -5.02 -2.81 14.91
C LEU A 171 -5.70 -2.31 16.20
N ALA A 172 -4.98 -1.54 17.02
CA ALA A 172 -5.53 -1.01 18.27
C ALA A 172 -6.70 -0.05 18.03
N PHE A 173 -6.60 0.81 17.01
CA PHE A 173 -7.67 1.72 16.61
C PHE A 173 -8.92 0.96 16.15
N LEU A 174 -8.74 -0.10 15.36
CA LEU A 174 -9.84 -0.93 14.90
C LEU A 174 -10.53 -1.67 16.06
N GLN A 175 -9.76 -2.26 16.98
CA GLN A 175 -10.29 -2.96 18.15
C GLN A 175 -11.11 -2.05 19.07
N GLU A 176 -10.66 -0.82 19.29
CA GLU A 176 -11.40 0.19 20.06
C GLU A 176 -12.72 0.60 19.41
N ASN A 177 -12.80 0.51 18.08
CA ASN A 177 -14.03 0.72 17.31
C ASN A 177 -14.82 -0.58 17.08
N HIS A 178 -14.55 -1.62 17.88
CA HIS A 178 -15.22 -2.93 17.84
C HIS A 178 -15.04 -3.70 16.52
N ILE A 179 -13.96 -3.43 15.79
CA ILE A 179 -13.58 -4.16 14.58
C ILE A 179 -12.52 -5.20 14.97
N THR A 180 -12.90 -6.48 14.85
CA THR A 180 -12.02 -7.63 15.13
C THR A 180 -11.57 -8.26 13.82
N LEU A 181 -10.25 -8.45 13.65
CA LEU A 181 -9.70 -9.18 12.51
C LEU A 181 -9.67 -10.68 12.77
N PRO A 182 -9.90 -11.52 11.74
CA PRO A 182 -9.68 -12.97 11.85
C PRO A 182 -8.19 -13.26 12.08
N GLU A 183 -7.90 -14.44 12.66
CA GLU A 183 -6.54 -14.87 13.00
C GLU A 183 -5.64 -14.91 11.76
N GLU A 184 -6.13 -15.47 10.66
CA GLU A 184 -5.45 -15.50 9.35
C GLU A 184 -5.02 -14.10 8.88
N ALA A 185 -5.83 -13.08 9.16
CA ALA A 185 -5.49 -11.70 8.78
C ALA A 185 -4.37 -11.13 9.63
N THR A 186 -4.39 -11.41 10.92
CA THR A 186 -3.35 -10.94 11.84
C THR A 186 -2.01 -11.60 11.52
N GLU A 187 -2.01 -12.90 11.21
CA GLU A 187 -0.82 -13.62 10.77
C GLU A 187 -0.25 -13.07 9.45
N GLY A 188 -1.12 -12.81 8.46
CA GLY A 188 -0.72 -12.22 7.18
C GLY A 188 -0.02 -10.86 7.35
N LEU A 189 -0.55 -10.00 8.22
CA LEU A 189 0.02 -8.68 8.51
C LEU A 189 1.36 -8.76 9.23
N ASN A 190 1.49 -9.67 10.20
CA ASN A 190 2.75 -9.88 10.90
C ASN A 190 3.84 -10.37 9.94
N ARG A 191 3.50 -11.29 9.03
CA ARG A 191 4.44 -11.74 7.99
C ARG A 191 4.91 -10.58 7.09
N MET A 192 4.01 -9.69 6.68
CA MET A 192 4.38 -8.51 5.89
C MET A 192 5.32 -7.56 6.67
N ALA A 193 5.05 -7.38 7.96
CA ALA A 193 5.89 -6.56 8.83
C ALA A 193 7.30 -7.16 8.98
N ASP A 194 7.42 -8.49 9.09
CA ASP A 194 8.70 -9.20 9.16
C ASP A 194 9.51 -9.07 7.86
N GLU A 195 8.83 -8.92 6.71
CA GLU A 195 9.44 -8.62 5.41
C GLU A 195 9.84 -7.13 5.26
N GLY A 196 9.60 -6.30 6.28
CA GLY A 196 9.97 -4.89 6.32
C GLY A 196 8.94 -3.95 5.67
N MET A 197 7.73 -4.44 5.38
CA MET A 197 6.61 -3.62 4.91
C MET A 197 5.86 -2.98 6.08
N THR A 198 5.20 -1.85 5.81
CA THR A 198 4.35 -1.17 6.82
C THR A 198 2.88 -1.41 6.48
N PRO A 199 2.19 -2.29 7.21
CA PRO A 199 0.78 -2.55 6.95
C PRO A 199 -0.10 -1.36 7.36
N LEU A 200 -1.14 -1.12 6.56
CA LEU A 200 -2.24 -0.20 6.86
C LEU A 200 -3.54 -1.01 6.80
N LEU A 201 -4.42 -0.84 7.79
CA LEU A 201 -5.67 -1.60 7.92
C LEU A 201 -6.90 -0.73 7.70
#